data_AF-A0AAV9IK64-F1
#
_entry.id   AF-A0AAV9IK64-F1
#
_cell.length_a   1.000
_cell.length_b   1.000
_cell.length_c   1.000
_cell.angle_alpha   90.00
_cell.angle_beta   90.00
_cell.angle_gamma   90.00
#
_symmetry.space_group_name_H-M   'P 1'
#
loop_
_entity.id
_entity.type
_entity.pdbx_description
1 polymer ?
#
loop_
_entity_poly.entity_id
_entity_poly.type
_entity_poly.pdbx_seq_one_letter_code
_entity_poly.pdbx_strand_id
1 'polypeptide(L)'
;MEQSVVAQVLKSQQLDSCRNNSQSRKPSTTKSKIFKADQNWLALCEKLDQSREEKGGKNGQKKRRRVKSNELQKGISGEETTRATERRENQKDTCPPIQPVLKTGQDTKNDKIMEPLHKSPRITNVVSLDCEFVGVGKEGKEHSLARVSIVNFKGEVLYDKYVVNNKEPVVDYRTWVSGIRPEHLKSPDAVSFEQAQKDVHAIISNRILVGHAIHHDMHALLLSHPRKLIRDTAVWRGLRRPPTRKTPSLKKLAQEILGMKIQAGEHDSVEDARATLMIYKRFAKQWEKELQMKKNGKLKERKPRKP
;
A
#
# COMPACT_ATOMS: atom_id res chain seq x y z
N MET A 1 46.55 -18.36 49.92
CA MET A 1 45.31 -18.71 50.64
C MET A 1 44.60 -17.43 50.96
N GLU A 2 43.39 -17.32 50.40
CA GLU A 2 42.25 -16.49 50.77
C GLU A 2 42.44 -15.07 51.37
N GLN A 3 41.88 -14.12 50.61
CA GLN A 3 41.08 -12.97 51.02
C GLN A 3 41.63 -12.08 52.15
N SER A 4 41.96 -10.84 51.81
CA SER A 4 42.12 -9.80 52.83
C SER A 4 41.80 -8.40 52.31
N VAL A 5 41.07 -7.70 53.19
CA VAL A 5 40.91 -6.25 53.34
C VAL A 5 39.81 -5.57 52.51
N VAL A 6 38.59 -5.75 53.04
CA VAL A 6 37.46 -4.83 52.97
C VAL A 6 37.75 -3.57 53.80
N ALA A 7 37.57 -2.42 53.15
CA ALA A 7 37.11 -1.10 53.63
C ALA A 7 37.50 -0.58 55.02
N GLN A 8 38.09 0.63 55.06
CA GLN A 8 37.78 1.60 56.12
C GLN A 8 38.24 3.05 55.81
N VAL A 9 37.36 4.00 56.20
CA VAL A 9 37.62 5.41 56.60
C VAL A 9 37.74 6.44 55.46
N LEU A 10 36.70 7.25 55.14
CA LEU A 10 36.09 8.42 55.82
C LEU A 10 36.89 9.75 55.74
N LYS A 11 36.38 10.63 54.85
CA LYS A 11 36.01 12.07 55.01
C LYS A 11 37.07 13.17 55.29
N SER A 12 36.77 14.31 54.63
CA SER A 12 37.15 15.73 54.88
C SER A 12 38.50 16.17 54.27
N GLN A 13 38.69 17.29 53.55
CA GLN A 13 37.96 18.54 53.19
C GLN A 13 38.66 19.11 51.91
N GLN A 14 37.97 19.59 50.85
CA GLN A 14 37.60 21.02 50.57
C GLN A 14 38.84 21.95 50.42
N LEU A 15 39.07 22.81 49.39
CA LEU A 15 38.31 23.55 48.37
C LEU A 15 39.27 23.81 47.16
N ASP A 16 38.83 23.99 45.91
CA ASP A 16 38.63 25.37 45.40
C ASP A 16 37.85 25.48 44.07
N SER A 17 37.09 26.58 44.03
CA SER A 17 36.57 27.34 42.88
C SER A 17 35.23 26.93 42.22
N CYS A 18 34.22 27.72 42.59
CA CYS A 18 32.92 27.87 41.95
C CYS A 18 33.02 28.61 40.60
N ARG A 19 32.18 28.27 39.61
CA ARG A 19 31.33 29.27 38.93
C ARG A 19 30.18 28.68 38.12
N ASN A 20 29.02 29.28 38.34
CA ASN A 20 27.71 29.06 37.75
C ASN A 20 27.70 29.13 36.21
N ASN A 21 26.83 28.34 35.55
CA ASN A 21 25.78 28.92 34.70
C ASN A 21 24.65 27.91 34.40
N SER A 22 23.51 28.13 35.03
CA SER A 22 22.21 27.56 34.71
C SER A 22 21.60 28.34 33.54
N GLN A 23 21.53 27.74 32.35
CA GLN A 23 20.64 28.21 31.30
C GLN A 23 19.84 27.06 30.69
N SER A 24 18.53 27.17 30.94
CA SER A 24 17.43 26.44 30.36
C SER A 24 17.44 26.55 28.82
N ARG A 25 17.60 25.41 28.13
CA ARG A 25 17.33 25.32 26.69
C ARG A 25 15.90 24.83 26.46
N LYS A 26 15.06 25.76 26.01
CA LYS A 26 13.67 25.56 25.59
C LYS A 26 13.60 24.52 24.44
N PRO A 27 12.52 23.72 24.34
CA PRO A 27 12.36 22.75 23.26
C PRO A 27 12.08 23.47 21.93
N SER A 28 12.89 23.17 20.92
CA SER A 28 12.74 23.69 19.56
C SER A 28 11.46 23.17 18.92
N THR A 29 10.56 24.09 18.58
CA THR A 29 9.31 23.82 17.86
C THR A 29 9.60 23.62 16.36
N THR A 30 9.85 22.39 15.95
CA THR A 30 9.91 22.06 14.52
C THR A 30 8.49 22.04 13.94
N LYS A 31 8.08 23.15 13.33
CA LYS A 31 6.84 23.26 12.55
C LYS A 31 6.79 22.13 11.52
N SER A 32 5.73 21.32 11.57
CA SER A 32 5.45 20.26 10.61
C SER A 32 5.27 20.85 9.21
N LYS A 33 6.23 20.60 8.31
CA LYS A 33 6.09 20.94 6.90
C LYS A 33 4.89 20.15 6.34
N ILE A 34 3.86 20.90 5.94
CA ILE A 34 2.69 20.40 5.23
C ILE A 34 3.18 19.80 3.90
N PHE A 35 2.98 18.49 3.72
CA PHE A 35 3.22 17.80 2.44
C PHE A 35 2.31 18.40 1.36
N LYS A 36 2.88 19.19 0.44
CA LYS A 36 2.29 19.50 -0.87
C LYS A 36 2.44 18.26 -1.77
N ALA A 37 1.41 17.96 -2.55
CA ALA A 37 1.48 16.92 -3.57
C ALA A 37 2.63 17.25 -4.54
N ASP A 38 3.46 16.25 -4.83
CA ASP A 38 4.60 16.35 -5.74
C ASP A 38 4.06 16.62 -7.16
N GLN A 39 4.49 17.70 -7.80
CA GLN A 39 4.02 18.10 -9.14
C GLN A 39 4.31 17.03 -10.20
N ASN A 40 5.35 16.22 -9.98
CA ASN A 40 5.69 15.10 -10.84
C ASN A 40 4.61 13.99 -10.86
N TRP A 41 3.80 13.89 -9.79
CA TRP A 41 2.72 12.90 -9.68
C TRP A 41 1.51 13.27 -10.53
N LEU A 42 1.13 14.55 -10.56
CA LEU A 42 0.02 15.03 -11.40
C LEU A 42 0.36 14.84 -12.89
N ALA A 43 1.60 15.15 -13.27
CA ALA A 43 2.06 14.98 -14.65
C ALA A 43 2.13 13.50 -15.10
N LEU A 44 2.34 12.55 -14.19
CA LEU A 44 2.34 11.13 -14.52
C LEU A 44 0.92 10.57 -14.70
N CYS A 45 -0.03 11.00 -13.86
CA CYS A 45 -1.45 10.67 -14.03
C CYS A 45 -1.97 11.14 -15.40
N GLU A 46 -1.63 12.36 -15.80
CA GLU A 46 -2.04 12.94 -17.07
C GLU A 46 -1.48 12.19 -18.28
N LYS A 47 -0.22 11.75 -18.22
CA LYS A 47 0.41 10.92 -19.28
C LYS A 47 -0.23 9.53 -19.42
N LEU A 48 -0.63 8.92 -18.30
CA LEU A 48 -1.29 7.62 -18.32
C LEU A 48 -2.70 7.69 -18.93
N ASP A 49 -3.41 8.79 -18.74
CA ASP A 49 -4.73 9.01 -19.37
C ASP A 49 -4.61 9.35 -20.87
N GLN A 50 -3.59 10.10 -21.30
CA GLN A 50 -3.36 10.37 -22.74
C GLN A 50 -3.02 9.09 -23.53
N SER A 51 -2.26 8.16 -22.92
CA SER A 51 -1.92 6.87 -23.56
C SER A 51 -3.13 5.92 -23.75
N ARG A 52 -4.26 6.20 -23.09
CA ARG A 52 -5.52 5.44 -23.23
C ARG A 52 -6.37 5.89 -24.41
N GLU A 53 -6.30 7.16 -24.80
CA GLU A 53 -7.07 7.68 -25.94
C GLU A 53 -6.47 7.21 -27.28
N GLU A 54 -5.14 7.06 -27.36
CA GLU A 54 -4.46 6.61 -28.59
C GLU A 54 -4.68 5.12 -28.93
N LYS A 55 -5.03 4.28 -27.94
CA LYS A 55 -5.28 2.84 -28.15
C LYS A 55 -6.75 2.47 -28.37
N GLY A 56 -7.65 3.47 -28.36
CA GLY A 56 -9.11 3.28 -28.45
C GLY A 56 -9.73 3.42 -29.84
N GLY A 57 -8.95 3.35 -30.93
CA GLY A 57 -9.45 3.57 -32.28
C GLY A 57 -9.22 2.40 -33.23
N LYS A 58 -10.20 1.48 -33.34
CA LYS A 58 -10.64 0.82 -34.60
C LYS A 58 -11.84 -0.10 -34.35
N ASN A 59 -12.99 0.35 -34.88
CA ASN A 59 -14.29 -0.33 -34.89
C ASN A 59 -14.31 -1.56 -35.81
N GLY A 60 -14.97 -2.62 -35.36
CA GLY A 60 -15.52 -3.70 -36.19
C GLY A 60 -17.00 -3.89 -35.88
N GLN A 61 -17.87 -3.48 -36.81
CA GLN A 61 -19.33 -3.57 -36.71
C GLN A 61 -19.82 -5.02 -36.64
N LYS A 62 -20.68 -5.35 -35.66
CA LYS A 62 -21.64 -6.47 -35.80
C LYS A 62 -23.04 -6.07 -35.32
N LYS A 63 -23.96 -6.05 -36.29
CA LYS A 63 -25.41 -5.85 -36.21
C LYS A 63 -26.06 -6.70 -35.11
N ARG A 64 -26.81 -6.08 -34.19
CA ARG A 64 -27.79 -6.75 -33.33
C ARG A 64 -29.09 -6.96 -34.11
N ARG A 65 -29.51 -8.21 -34.29
CA ARG A 65 -30.86 -8.57 -34.77
C ARG A 65 -31.85 -8.49 -33.60
N ARG A 66 -32.98 -7.86 -33.91
CA ARG A 66 -34.19 -7.65 -33.13
C ARG A 66 -34.97 -8.97 -33.08
N VAL A 67 -35.36 -9.44 -31.90
CA VAL A 67 -36.39 -10.49 -31.75
C VAL A 67 -37.54 -9.87 -30.93
N LYS A 68 -38.74 -9.98 -31.50
CA LYS A 68 -40.01 -9.53 -30.93
C LYS A 68 -40.50 -10.53 -29.88
N SER A 69 -41.18 -9.96 -28.89
CA SER A 69 -42.05 -10.54 -27.89
C SER A 69 -43.17 -11.41 -28.47
N ASN A 70 -43.59 -12.42 -27.71
CA ASN A 70 -44.96 -12.95 -27.73
C ASN A 70 -45.46 -13.14 -26.28
N GLU A 71 -46.68 -12.66 -26.06
CA GLU A 71 -47.51 -12.77 -24.86
C GLU A 71 -47.86 -14.21 -24.49
N LEU A 72 -48.10 -14.44 -23.19
CA LEU A 72 -49.29 -15.15 -22.74
C LEU A 72 -49.71 -14.67 -21.33
N GLN A 73 -50.96 -14.21 -21.24
CA GLN A 73 -51.67 -13.83 -20.01
C GLN A 73 -51.97 -15.04 -19.12
N LYS A 74 -51.96 -14.81 -17.80
CA LYS A 74 -53.04 -15.23 -16.87
C LYS A 74 -52.90 -14.44 -15.57
N GLY A 75 -53.93 -13.69 -15.22
CA GLY A 75 -53.98 -12.84 -14.02
C GLY A 75 -54.40 -13.59 -12.77
N ILE A 76 -54.35 -12.88 -11.64
CA ILE A 76 -55.39 -12.78 -10.60
C ILE A 76 -54.99 -11.60 -9.67
N SER A 77 -56.04 -10.94 -9.20
CA SER A 77 -56.25 -9.70 -8.45
C SER A 77 -55.45 -9.43 -7.17
N GLY A 78 -55.34 -8.15 -6.79
CA GLY A 78 -55.26 -7.77 -5.37
C GLY A 78 -54.63 -6.40 -5.05
N GLU A 79 -55.46 -5.36 -5.05
CA GLU A 79 -55.45 -4.17 -4.17
C GLU A 79 -54.35 -3.10 -4.22
N GLU A 80 -54.79 -1.90 -4.64
CA GLU A 80 -54.23 -0.58 -4.37
C GLU A 80 -54.35 -0.19 -2.89
N THR A 81 -53.38 0.57 -2.38
CA THR A 81 -53.68 1.65 -1.42
C THR A 81 -52.71 2.80 -1.58
N THR A 82 -53.32 3.98 -1.61
CA THR A 82 -52.77 5.30 -1.85
C THR A 82 -52.12 5.89 -0.59
N ARG A 83 -51.05 6.67 -0.74
CA ARG A 83 -50.92 7.99 -0.08
C ARG A 83 -49.68 8.76 -0.53
N ALA A 84 -49.94 9.90 -1.15
CA ALA A 84 -49.00 11.00 -1.32
C ALA A 84 -48.82 11.73 0.02
N THR A 85 -47.60 12.19 0.30
CA THR A 85 -47.37 13.43 1.06
C THR A 85 -46.02 14.02 0.67
N GLU A 86 -46.07 15.21 0.07
CA GLU A 86 -44.94 16.10 -0.15
C GLU A 86 -44.57 16.83 1.14
N ARG A 87 -43.27 17.03 1.43
CA ARG A 87 -42.65 18.36 1.67
C ARG A 87 -41.15 18.29 2.07
N ARG A 88 -40.34 18.96 1.22
CA ARG A 88 -39.18 19.87 1.45
C ARG A 88 -37.94 19.36 2.21
N GLU A 89 -36.81 19.21 1.48
CA GLU A 89 -35.60 20.08 1.43
C GLU A 89 -34.76 20.02 2.74
N ASN A 90 -33.45 19.80 2.78
CA ASN A 90 -32.38 20.42 1.99
C ASN A 90 -31.02 19.79 2.39
N GLN A 91 -30.12 19.52 1.42
CA GLN A 91 -28.64 19.63 1.49
C GLN A 91 -27.99 18.79 0.38
N LYS A 92 -27.76 19.45 -0.75
CA LYS A 92 -26.92 18.97 -1.86
C LYS A 92 -25.52 19.56 -1.68
N ASP A 93 -24.56 18.75 -1.23
CA ASP A 93 -23.14 19.09 -1.38
C ASP A 93 -22.71 18.77 -2.81
N THR A 94 -22.86 19.76 -3.70
CA THR A 94 -22.39 19.69 -5.08
C THR A 94 -21.01 20.34 -5.18
N CYS A 95 -20.10 19.64 -5.84
CA CYS A 95 -18.76 20.12 -6.20
C CYS A 95 -18.89 21.21 -7.29
N PRO A 96 -18.13 22.31 -7.26
CA PRO A 96 -18.23 23.35 -8.29
C PRO A 96 -17.61 22.89 -9.63
N PRO A 97 -18.20 23.27 -10.78
CA PRO A 97 -17.62 22.99 -12.10
C PRO A 97 -16.49 23.99 -12.43
N ILE A 98 -15.39 23.48 -12.97
CA ILE A 98 -14.25 24.29 -13.45
C ILE A 98 -14.39 24.47 -14.97
N GLN A 99 -14.36 25.73 -15.43
CA GLN A 99 -14.43 26.14 -16.83
C GLN A 99 -13.07 26.01 -17.54
N PRO A 100 -13.02 25.85 -18.87
CA PRO A 100 -11.78 25.70 -19.63
C PRO A 100 -11.13 27.06 -19.89
N VAL A 101 -9.84 27.20 -19.59
CA VAL A 101 -9.05 28.39 -19.95
C VAL A 101 -8.12 28.05 -21.11
N LEU A 102 -8.25 28.84 -22.18
CA LEU A 102 -7.47 28.78 -23.42
C LEU A 102 -6.00 29.22 -23.23
N LYS A 103 -5.18 28.72 -24.16
CA LYS A 103 -3.74 28.93 -24.33
C LYS A 103 -3.34 30.39 -24.57
N THR A 104 -2.12 30.74 -24.17
CA THR A 104 -1.23 31.66 -24.90
C THR A 104 0.21 31.14 -24.84
N GLY A 105 0.90 31.17 -25.99
CA GLY A 105 2.34 30.92 -26.14
C GLY A 105 3.15 32.07 -25.55
N GLN A 106 4.41 31.88 -25.17
CA GLN A 106 5.66 31.95 -25.97
C GLN A 106 6.75 31.93 -24.86
N ASP A 107 7.90 31.24 -24.92
CA ASP A 107 9.06 31.61 -25.72
C ASP A 107 10.30 30.77 -25.35
N THR A 108 11.25 30.77 -26.28
CA THR A 108 12.70 30.57 -26.12
C THR A 108 13.29 29.17 -25.91
N LYS A 109 13.94 28.75 -26.99
CA LYS A 109 15.05 27.79 -27.06
C LYS A 109 16.03 28.00 -25.91
N ASN A 110 16.22 26.97 -25.11
CA ASN A 110 17.45 26.77 -24.35
C ASN A 110 17.77 25.29 -24.36
N ASP A 111 18.53 24.90 -25.38
CA ASP A 111 19.23 23.62 -25.46
C ASP A 111 20.28 23.58 -24.34
N LYS A 112 19.86 23.14 -23.17
CA LYS A 112 20.75 22.57 -22.16
C LYS A 112 20.48 21.08 -22.09
N ILE A 113 21.27 20.36 -22.88
CA ILE A 113 21.80 19.00 -22.63
C ILE A 113 21.14 18.37 -21.40
N MET A 114 20.06 17.62 -21.64
CA MET A 114 19.51 16.73 -20.62
C MET A 114 20.48 15.56 -20.48
N GLU A 115 21.34 15.61 -19.48
CA GLU A 115 22.04 14.40 -19.05
C GLU A 115 21.01 13.32 -18.69
N PRO A 116 21.16 12.08 -19.16
CA PRO A 116 20.24 11.01 -18.82
C PRO A 116 20.46 10.64 -17.36
N LEU A 117 19.52 11.05 -16.50
CA LEU A 117 19.53 10.74 -15.09
C LEU A 117 19.17 9.26 -14.86
N HIS A 118 20.05 8.34 -15.23
CA HIS A 118 20.03 6.95 -14.78
C HIS A 118 20.33 6.90 -13.27
N LYS A 119 19.42 7.42 -12.46
CA LYS A 119 19.48 7.25 -11.01
C LYS A 119 18.72 5.98 -10.68
N SER A 120 19.48 4.95 -10.32
CA SER A 120 18.94 3.79 -9.63
C SER A 120 17.96 4.24 -8.53
N PRO A 121 16.80 3.59 -8.41
CA PRO A 121 15.76 4.01 -7.49
C PRO A 121 16.28 3.98 -6.05
N ARG A 122 16.02 5.05 -5.29
CA ARG A 122 16.54 5.18 -3.93
C ARG A 122 15.59 4.52 -2.94
N ILE A 123 16.16 3.80 -1.97
CA ILE A 123 15.40 3.24 -0.86
C ILE A 123 14.92 4.38 0.05
N THR A 124 13.63 4.37 0.40
CA THR A 124 12.97 5.39 1.25
C THR A 124 12.62 4.83 2.62
N ASN A 125 12.22 5.68 3.57
CA ASN A 125 11.83 5.24 4.93
C ASN A 125 10.54 4.41 4.97
N VAL A 126 9.69 4.56 3.96
CA VAL A 126 8.48 3.77 3.73
C VAL A 126 8.71 2.94 2.48
N VAL A 127 8.42 1.65 2.55
CA VAL A 127 8.45 0.72 1.40
C VAL A 127 7.15 -0.09 1.40
N SER A 128 6.72 -0.54 0.24
CA SER A 128 5.57 -1.44 0.10
C SER A 128 6.03 -2.75 -0.52
N LEU A 129 5.48 -3.86 -0.03
CA LEU A 129 5.84 -5.21 -0.42
C LEU A 129 4.58 -5.99 -0.78
N ASP A 130 4.70 -6.82 -1.81
CA ASP A 130 3.69 -7.81 -2.21
C ASP A 130 4.38 -9.02 -2.85
N CYS A 131 3.81 -10.21 -2.65
CA CYS A 131 4.36 -11.47 -3.13
C CYS A 131 3.32 -12.29 -3.91
N GLU A 132 3.82 -13.03 -4.91
CA GLU A 132 3.06 -14.09 -5.57
C GLU A 132 3.49 -15.47 -5.07
N PHE A 133 2.53 -16.39 -5.06
CA PHE A 133 2.73 -17.73 -4.52
C PHE A 133 2.35 -18.82 -5.52
N VAL A 134 3.08 -19.93 -5.44
CA VAL A 134 2.74 -21.20 -6.09
C VAL A 134 2.32 -22.23 -5.03
N GLY A 135 1.64 -23.27 -5.49
CA GLY A 135 1.19 -24.41 -4.70
C GLY A 135 2.25 -25.50 -4.58
N VAL A 136 2.59 -25.87 -3.36
CA VAL A 136 3.47 -27.00 -3.01
C VAL A 136 2.76 -27.96 -2.06
N GLY A 137 3.44 -29.04 -1.67
CA GLY A 137 2.90 -30.06 -0.78
C GLY A 137 1.79 -30.90 -1.41
N LYS A 138 1.07 -31.66 -0.58
CA LYS A 138 0.01 -32.55 -1.05
C LYS A 138 -1.10 -31.75 -1.73
N GLU A 139 -1.41 -32.09 -2.99
CA GLU A 139 -2.42 -31.42 -3.82
C GLU A 139 -2.14 -29.92 -4.08
N GLY A 140 -0.92 -29.43 -3.83
CA GLY A 140 -0.57 -28.02 -4.11
C GLY A 140 -1.29 -27.02 -3.21
N LYS A 141 -1.74 -27.43 -2.01
CA LYS A 141 -2.51 -26.57 -1.09
C LYS A 141 -1.64 -25.59 -0.32
N GLU A 142 -0.37 -25.90 -0.11
CA GLU A 142 0.55 -25.06 0.66
C GLU A 142 1.11 -23.93 -0.21
N HIS A 143 1.31 -22.75 0.38
CA HIS A 143 1.82 -21.57 -0.35
C HIS A 143 3.35 -21.52 -0.27
N SER A 144 4.02 -21.51 -1.42
CA SER A 144 5.45 -21.26 -1.54
C SER A 144 5.69 -19.97 -2.32
N LEU A 145 6.66 -19.16 -1.86
CA LEU A 145 7.03 -17.89 -2.50
C LEU A 145 7.55 -18.11 -3.92
N ALA A 146 7.02 -17.35 -4.89
CA ALA A 146 7.42 -17.47 -6.29
C ALA A 146 7.83 -16.15 -6.94
N ARG A 147 7.33 -15.01 -6.45
CA ARG A 147 7.79 -13.67 -6.82
C ARG A 147 7.65 -12.75 -5.61
N VAL A 148 8.58 -11.81 -5.46
CA VAL A 148 8.48 -10.74 -4.48
C VAL A 148 8.79 -9.42 -5.15
N SER A 149 7.95 -8.42 -4.89
CA SER A 149 8.12 -7.07 -5.40
C SER A 149 8.12 -6.07 -4.25
N ILE A 150 9.08 -5.15 -4.25
CA ILE A 150 9.20 -4.05 -3.30
C ILE A 150 9.30 -2.74 -4.05
N VAL A 151 8.47 -1.77 -3.65
CA VAL A 151 8.52 -0.40 -4.18
C VAL A 151 8.84 0.60 -3.09
N ASN A 152 9.54 1.67 -3.46
CA ASN A 152 9.80 2.80 -2.57
C ASN A 152 8.56 3.72 -2.44
N PHE A 153 8.67 4.78 -1.64
CA PHE A 153 7.57 5.71 -1.39
C PHE A 153 7.11 6.49 -2.65
N LYS A 154 7.94 6.54 -3.69
CA LYS A 154 7.59 7.12 -4.99
C LYS A 154 6.90 6.13 -5.93
N GLY A 155 6.86 4.84 -5.57
CA GLY A 155 6.36 3.77 -6.43
C GLY A 155 7.41 3.22 -7.41
N GLU A 156 8.67 3.61 -7.26
CA GLU A 156 9.79 3.06 -8.04
C GLU A 156 10.15 1.67 -7.50
N VAL A 157 10.44 0.72 -8.38
CA VAL A 157 10.74 -0.67 -8.03
C VAL A 157 12.14 -0.74 -7.42
N LEU A 158 12.25 -1.24 -6.20
CA LEU A 158 13.51 -1.51 -5.51
C LEU A 158 13.95 -2.95 -5.68
N TYR A 159 12.98 -3.86 -5.74
CA TYR A 159 13.19 -5.29 -5.87
C TYR A 159 12.02 -5.88 -6.64
N ASP A 160 12.29 -6.70 -7.64
CA ASP A 160 11.28 -7.49 -8.34
C ASP A 160 11.95 -8.73 -8.90
N LYS A 161 11.78 -9.86 -8.20
CA LYS A 161 12.48 -11.10 -8.52
C LYS A 161 11.56 -12.30 -8.39
N TYR A 162 11.68 -13.20 -9.35
CA TYR A 162 11.19 -14.56 -9.21
C TYR A 162 12.08 -15.35 -8.26
N VAL A 163 11.46 -16.23 -7.48
CA VAL A 163 12.12 -16.95 -6.40
C VAL A 163 12.02 -18.44 -6.63
N VAL A 164 13.18 -19.09 -6.66
CA VAL A 164 13.28 -20.54 -6.75
C VAL A 164 13.43 -21.11 -5.34
N ASN A 165 12.44 -21.89 -4.92
CA ASN A 165 12.48 -22.62 -3.66
C ASN A 165 12.66 -24.12 -3.94
N ASN A 166 13.88 -24.61 -3.75
CA ASN A 166 14.24 -26.01 -4.04
C ASN A 166 13.86 -27.01 -2.93
N LYS A 167 13.24 -26.56 -1.84
CA LYS A 167 12.87 -27.45 -0.73
C LYS A 167 11.73 -28.40 -1.09
N GLU A 168 10.81 -27.94 -1.93
CA GLU A 168 9.63 -28.70 -2.34
C GLU A 168 9.29 -28.43 -3.81
N PRO A 169 8.87 -29.46 -4.57
CA PRO A 169 8.48 -29.28 -5.95
C PRO A 169 7.16 -28.50 -6.06
N VAL A 170 7.08 -27.65 -7.10
CA VAL A 170 5.83 -26.95 -7.44
C VAL A 170 4.84 -27.94 -8.04
N VAL A 171 3.67 -28.03 -7.42
CA VAL A 171 2.56 -28.89 -7.84
C VAL A 171 1.53 -28.11 -8.65
N ASP A 172 1.25 -26.86 -8.27
CA ASP A 172 0.32 -25.98 -8.98
C ASP A 172 0.90 -24.57 -9.06
N TYR A 173 1.09 -24.05 -10.27
CA TYR A 173 1.60 -22.69 -10.46
C TYR A 173 0.58 -21.61 -10.12
N ARG A 174 -0.72 -21.95 -10.10
CA ARG A 174 -1.83 -21.02 -9.86
C ARG A 174 -1.80 -19.83 -10.80
N THR A 175 -1.32 -20.03 -12.04
CA THR A 175 -1.03 -18.97 -13.01
C THR A 175 -2.21 -18.04 -13.24
N TRP A 176 -3.44 -18.57 -13.23
CA TRP A 176 -4.67 -17.82 -13.38
C TRP A 176 -4.88 -16.73 -12.31
N VAL A 177 -4.23 -16.86 -11.15
CA VAL A 177 -4.13 -15.81 -10.12
C VAL A 177 -2.74 -15.19 -10.14
N SER A 178 -1.69 -15.98 -9.96
CA SER A 178 -0.35 -15.50 -9.62
C SER A 178 0.45 -14.93 -10.80
N GLY A 179 0.02 -15.22 -12.04
CA GLY A 179 0.80 -14.94 -13.25
C GLY A 179 2.12 -15.73 -13.35
N ILE A 180 2.40 -16.65 -12.41
CA ILE A 180 3.65 -17.42 -12.41
C ILE A 180 3.56 -18.59 -13.39
N ARG A 181 4.63 -18.79 -14.15
CA ARG A 181 4.81 -19.87 -15.11
C ARG A 181 6.13 -20.60 -14.84
N PRO A 182 6.30 -21.86 -15.27
CA PRO A 182 7.54 -22.62 -15.07
C PRO A 182 8.80 -21.91 -15.57
N GLU A 183 8.71 -21.19 -16.70
CA GLU A 183 9.79 -20.42 -17.29
C GLU A 183 10.29 -19.29 -16.38
N HIS A 184 9.42 -18.68 -15.57
CA HIS A 184 9.82 -17.64 -14.63
C HIS A 184 10.76 -18.20 -13.55
N LEU A 185 10.50 -19.41 -13.06
CA LEU A 185 11.31 -20.07 -12.03
C LEU A 185 12.58 -20.73 -12.59
N LYS A 186 12.68 -20.86 -13.91
CA LYS A 186 13.88 -21.35 -14.62
C LYS A 186 14.71 -20.24 -15.22
N SER A 187 14.24 -18.99 -15.12
CA SER A 187 14.91 -17.82 -15.66
C SER A 187 16.29 -17.64 -15.00
N PRO A 188 17.33 -17.25 -15.77
CA PRO A 188 18.63 -16.92 -15.20
C PRO A 188 18.56 -15.74 -14.21
N ASP A 189 17.52 -14.91 -14.29
CA ASP A 189 17.30 -13.76 -13.40
C ASP A 189 16.61 -14.14 -12.08
N ALA A 190 16.10 -15.37 -11.96
CA ALA A 190 15.47 -15.88 -10.76
C ALA A 190 16.53 -16.13 -9.68
N VAL A 191 16.17 -15.86 -8.43
CA VAL A 191 17.08 -15.97 -7.29
C VAL A 191 16.68 -17.14 -6.39
N SER A 192 17.63 -17.65 -5.61
CA SER A 192 17.28 -18.64 -4.58
C SER A 192 16.43 -17.99 -3.48
N PHE A 193 15.64 -18.82 -2.80
CA PHE A 193 14.85 -18.39 -1.64
C PHE A 193 15.71 -17.67 -0.58
N GLU A 194 16.90 -18.19 -0.27
CA GLU A 194 17.81 -17.63 0.71
C GLU A 194 18.33 -16.25 0.29
N GLN A 195 18.59 -16.07 -1.01
CA GLN A 195 19.01 -14.78 -1.55
C GLN A 195 17.86 -13.77 -1.49
N ALA A 196 16.66 -14.15 -1.94
CA ALA A 196 15.47 -13.31 -1.83
C ALA A 196 15.20 -12.88 -0.38
N GLN A 197 15.26 -13.83 0.55
CA GLN A 197 15.06 -13.55 1.97
C GLN A 197 16.09 -12.52 2.50
N LYS A 198 17.38 -12.70 2.18
CA LYS A 198 18.44 -11.75 2.60
C LYS A 198 18.24 -10.36 2.01
N ASP A 199 17.95 -10.28 0.72
CA ASP A 199 17.75 -9.01 0.01
C ASP A 199 16.53 -8.27 0.55
N VAL A 200 15.40 -8.97 0.67
CA VAL A 200 14.16 -8.41 1.21
C VAL A 200 14.39 -7.93 2.63
N HIS A 201 15.03 -8.73 3.50
CA HIS A 201 15.36 -8.34 4.86
C HIS A 201 16.21 -7.06 4.89
N ALA A 202 17.25 -6.98 4.06
CA ALA A 202 18.12 -5.80 3.98
C ALA A 202 17.34 -4.54 3.56
N ILE A 203 16.40 -4.67 2.62
CA ILE A 203 15.60 -3.56 2.12
C ILE A 203 14.60 -3.09 3.18
N ILE A 204 13.86 -3.99 3.84
CA ILE A 204 12.77 -3.64 4.77
C ILE A 204 13.25 -3.28 6.19
N SER A 205 14.47 -3.64 6.55
CA SER A 205 15.04 -3.43 7.88
C SER A 205 14.94 -1.97 8.34
N ASN A 206 14.43 -1.77 9.56
CA ASN A 206 14.23 -0.45 10.19
C ASN A 206 13.33 0.53 9.39
N ARG A 207 12.47 0.03 8.52
CA ARG A 207 11.55 0.86 7.71
C ARG A 207 10.10 0.60 8.00
N ILE A 208 9.27 1.54 7.61
CA ILE A 208 7.82 1.37 7.57
C ILE A 208 7.49 0.43 6.41
N LEU A 209 6.92 -0.72 6.72
CA LEU A 209 6.49 -1.71 5.74
C LEU A 209 4.99 -1.59 5.52
N VAL A 210 4.61 -1.25 4.30
CA VAL A 210 3.23 -1.16 3.85
C VAL A 210 2.88 -2.45 3.08
N GLY A 211 1.67 -2.97 3.28
CA GLY A 211 1.22 -4.21 2.66
C GLY A 211 -0.30 -4.39 2.73
N HIS A 212 -0.80 -5.43 2.08
CA HIS A 212 -2.20 -5.83 2.16
C HIS A 212 -2.27 -7.29 2.61
N ALA A 213 -2.71 -7.53 3.84
CA ALA A 213 -2.63 -8.85 4.47
C ALA A 213 -1.17 -9.39 4.55
N ILE A 214 -0.23 -8.47 4.82
CA ILE A 214 1.24 -8.66 4.76
C ILE A 214 1.76 -9.86 5.56
N HIS A 215 1.00 -10.35 6.54
CA HIS A 215 1.35 -11.53 7.31
C HIS A 215 1.53 -12.80 6.46
N HIS A 216 0.82 -12.92 5.33
CA HIS A 216 1.00 -14.04 4.40
C HIS A 216 2.38 -13.96 3.73
N ASP A 217 2.75 -12.79 3.24
CA ASP A 217 4.05 -12.51 2.62
C ASP A 217 5.20 -12.75 3.59
N MET A 218 5.10 -12.21 4.81
CA MET A 218 6.13 -12.38 5.84
C MET A 218 6.28 -13.84 6.26
N HIS A 219 5.18 -14.61 6.31
CA HIS A 219 5.22 -16.03 6.59
C HIS A 219 5.93 -16.80 5.48
N ALA A 220 5.58 -16.55 4.21
CA ALA A 220 6.22 -17.18 3.07
C ALA A 220 7.71 -16.84 2.95
N LEU A 221 8.10 -15.60 3.29
CA LEU A 221 9.50 -15.16 3.36
C LEU A 221 10.25 -15.70 4.58
N LEU A 222 9.56 -16.32 5.55
CA LEU A 222 10.10 -16.71 6.86
C LEU A 222 10.79 -15.53 7.58
N LEU A 223 10.20 -14.34 7.47
CA LEU A 223 10.71 -13.11 8.09
C LEU A 223 9.73 -12.58 9.14
N SER A 224 10.26 -11.79 10.08
CA SER A 224 9.45 -11.02 11.02
C SER A 224 9.75 -9.54 10.88
N HIS A 225 8.73 -8.69 11.11
CA HIS A 225 8.89 -7.24 11.10
C HIS A 225 8.26 -6.63 12.35
N PRO A 226 8.86 -5.60 12.98
CA PRO A 226 8.28 -4.99 14.18
C PRO A 226 6.86 -4.49 13.92
N ARG A 227 5.88 -4.91 14.73
CA ARG A 227 4.46 -4.54 14.56
C ARG A 227 4.23 -3.02 14.47
N LYS A 228 5.02 -2.23 15.22
CA LYS A 228 4.98 -0.76 15.18
C LYS A 228 5.39 -0.15 13.84
N LEU A 229 6.07 -0.93 13.00
CA LEU A 229 6.53 -0.53 11.68
C LEU A 229 5.64 -1.03 10.53
N ILE A 230 4.66 -1.90 10.81
CA ILE A 230 3.75 -2.45 9.80
C ILE A 230 2.52 -1.56 9.60
N ARG A 231 2.21 -1.26 8.33
CA ARG A 231 1.02 -0.53 7.85
C ARG A 231 0.24 -1.45 6.91
N ASP A 232 -0.54 -2.34 7.51
CA ASP A 232 -1.33 -3.31 6.76
C ASP A 232 -2.74 -2.76 6.46
N THR A 233 -3.00 -2.55 5.16
CA THR A 233 -4.25 -1.97 4.64
C THR A 233 -5.45 -2.91 4.79
N ALA A 234 -5.23 -4.21 4.90
CA ALA A 234 -6.28 -5.19 5.12
C ALA A 234 -6.84 -5.15 6.55
N VAL A 235 -6.03 -4.73 7.53
CA VAL A 235 -6.38 -4.75 8.96
C VAL A 235 -6.69 -3.39 9.56
N TRP A 236 -6.27 -2.30 8.93
CA TRP A 236 -6.53 -0.97 9.47
C TRP A 236 -8.03 -0.64 9.48
N ARG A 237 -8.53 -0.24 10.65
CA ARG A 237 -9.98 -0.04 10.89
C ARG A 237 -10.59 1.04 10.00
N GLY A 238 -9.82 2.05 9.59
CA GLY A 238 -10.29 3.11 8.70
C GLY A 238 -10.73 2.63 7.32
N LEU A 239 -10.26 1.45 6.89
CA LEU A 239 -10.61 0.85 5.59
C LEU A 239 -11.67 -0.26 5.71
N ARG A 240 -12.03 -0.66 6.94
CA ARG A 240 -12.99 -1.74 7.18
C ARG A 240 -14.38 -1.16 7.38
N ARG A 241 -15.30 -1.47 6.46
CA ARG A 241 -16.68 -0.97 6.51
C ARG A 241 -17.49 -1.60 7.66
N PRO A 242 -18.23 -0.80 8.44
CA PRO A 242 -19.31 -1.31 9.28
C PRO A 242 -20.42 -1.98 8.45
N PRO A 243 -21.26 -2.85 9.04
CA PRO A 243 -21.22 -3.33 10.43
C PRO A 243 -20.26 -4.50 10.65
N THR A 244 -19.96 -5.27 9.60
CA THR A 244 -19.23 -6.54 9.70
C THR A 244 -17.72 -6.40 9.85
N ARG A 245 -17.14 -5.23 9.49
CA ARG A 245 -15.68 -4.96 9.50
C ARG A 245 -14.85 -6.07 8.83
N LYS A 246 -15.44 -6.75 7.84
CA LYS A 246 -14.75 -7.74 7.02
C LYS A 246 -13.52 -7.11 6.37
N THR A 247 -12.49 -7.92 6.21
CA THR A 247 -11.28 -7.54 5.46
C THR A 247 -11.70 -7.25 4.01
N PRO A 248 -11.54 -6.00 3.52
CA PRO A 248 -11.78 -5.70 2.12
C PRO A 248 -10.64 -6.27 1.27
N SER A 249 -10.92 -6.70 0.04
CA SER A 249 -9.86 -7.07 -0.91
C SER A 249 -9.13 -5.82 -1.42
N LEU A 250 -7.87 -5.99 -1.81
CA LEU A 250 -7.07 -4.92 -2.42
C LEU A 250 -7.77 -4.36 -3.67
N LYS A 251 -8.26 -5.23 -4.56
CA LYS A 251 -9.07 -4.85 -5.73
C LYS A 251 -10.21 -3.91 -5.40
N LYS A 252 -10.97 -4.20 -4.34
CA LYS A 252 -12.08 -3.35 -3.90
C LYS A 252 -11.60 -2.01 -3.38
N LEU A 253 -10.55 -2.00 -2.55
CA LEU A 253 -9.99 -0.75 -2.03
C LEU A 253 -9.40 0.13 -3.15
N ALA A 254 -8.68 -0.47 -4.09
CA ALA A 254 -8.10 0.23 -5.23
C ALA A 254 -9.20 0.88 -6.09
N GLN A 255 -10.29 0.16 -6.35
CA GLN A 255 -11.42 0.69 -7.11
C GLN A 255 -12.12 1.83 -6.37
N GLU A 256 -12.43 1.65 -5.08
CA GLU A 256 -13.23 2.61 -4.32
C GLU A 256 -12.46 3.88 -3.92
N ILE A 257 -11.16 3.76 -3.64
CA ILE A 257 -10.35 4.86 -3.10
C ILE A 257 -9.53 5.53 -4.20
N LEU A 258 -8.97 4.75 -5.13
CA LEU A 258 -8.08 5.24 -6.17
C LEU A 258 -8.78 5.35 -7.54
N GLY A 259 -9.97 4.77 -7.71
CA GLY A 259 -10.62 4.68 -9.01
C GLY A 259 -9.91 3.72 -9.98
N MET A 260 -9.01 2.87 -9.48
CA MET A 260 -8.18 1.98 -10.29
C MET A 260 -8.78 0.58 -10.35
N LYS A 261 -8.80 -0.02 -11.55
CA LYS A 261 -9.12 -1.44 -11.75
C LYS A 261 -7.82 -2.22 -11.87
N ILE A 262 -7.48 -2.93 -10.82
CA ILE A 262 -6.34 -3.87 -10.75
C ILE A 262 -6.87 -5.31 -10.70
N GLN A 263 -5.99 -6.30 -10.91
CA GLN A 263 -6.35 -7.73 -10.81
C GLN A 263 -7.55 -8.08 -11.71
N ALA A 264 -7.56 -7.55 -12.95
CA ALA A 264 -8.59 -7.87 -13.94
C ALA A 264 -8.37 -9.26 -14.59
N GLY A 265 -7.13 -9.74 -14.57
CA GLY A 265 -6.72 -11.08 -14.95
C GLY A 265 -5.73 -11.63 -13.93
N GLU A 266 -4.58 -12.11 -14.41
CA GLU A 266 -3.44 -12.49 -13.56
C GLU A 266 -2.97 -11.29 -12.73
N HIS A 267 -2.49 -11.55 -11.53
CA HIS A 267 -1.97 -10.55 -10.60
C HIS A 267 -0.56 -10.15 -11.01
N ASP A 268 -0.21 -8.91 -10.69
CA ASP A 268 1.14 -8.38 -10.78
C ASP A 268 1.51 -7.76 -9.45
N SER A 269 2.44 -8.41 -8.73
CA SER A 269 2.89 -7.97 -7.42
C SER A 269 3.46 -6.54 -7.39
N VAL A 270 3.98 -6.03 -8.52
CA VAL A 270 4.42 -4.63 -8.60
C VAL A 270 3.22 -3.68 -8.63
N GLU A 271 2.19 -3.95 -9.45
CA GLU A 271 0.92 -3.22 -9.47
C GLU A 271 0.27 -3.22 -8.07
N ASP A 272 0.20 -4.37 -7.43
CA ASP A 272 -0.44 -4.56 -6.13
C ASP A 272 0.32 -3.84 -4.99
N ALA A 273 1.66 -3.93 -4.98
CA ALA A 273 2.49 -3.16 -4.05
C ALA A 273 2.31 -1.65 -4.23
N ARG A 274 2.19 -1.16 -5.48
CA ARG A 274 1.93 0.26 -5.77
C ARG A 274 0.53 0.68 -5.33
N ALA A 275 -0.48 -0.11 -5.64
CA ALA A 275 -1.87 0.16 -5.24
C ALA A 275 -1.99 0.26 -3.72
N THR A 276 -1.40 -0.69 -3.00
CA THR A 276 -1.35 -0.70 -1.54
C THR A 276 -0.66 0.54 -0.98
N LEU A 277 0.50 0.91 -1.55
CA LEU A 277 1.21 2.12 -1.16
C LEU A 277 0.38 3.38 -1.37
N MET A 278 -0.34 3.47 -2.50
CA MET A 278 -1.21 4.62 -2.80
C MET A 278 -2.37 4.73 -1.82
N ILE A 279 -3.00 3.60 -1.48
CA ILE A 279 -4.03 3.55 -0.43
C ILE A 279 -3.46 4.06 0.90
N TYR A 280 -2.28 3.58 1.32
CA TYR A 280 -1.63 4.09 2.52
C TYR A 280 -1.37 5.59 2.45
N LYS A 281 -0.80 6.09 1.34
CA LYS A 281 -0.50 7.53 1.14
C LYS A 281 -1.74 8.41 1.27
N ARG A 282 -2.91 7.94 0.79
CA ARG A 282 -4.18 8.66 0.92
C ARG A 282 -4.57 8.90 2.37
N PHE A 283 -4.27 7.96 3.26
CA PHE A 283 -4.66 8.00 4.68
C PHE A 283 -3.51 8.22 5.66
N ALA A 284 -2.27 8.38 5.19
CA ALA A 284 -1.07 8.40 6.03
C ALA A 284 -1.16 9.41 7.18
N LYS A 285 -1.67 10.62 6.93
CA LYS A 285 -1.83 11.64 7.98
C LYS A 285 -2.72 11.17 9.12
N GLN A 286 -3.86 10.56 8.80
CA GLN A 286 -4.79 10.03 9.80
C GLN A 286 -4.20 8.81 10.50
N TRP A 287 -3.67 7.87 9.72
CA TRP A 287 -3.11 6.62 10.23
C TRP A 287 -1.97 6.85 11.21
N GLU A 288 -0.99 7.68 10.85
CA GLU A 288 0.16 7.96 11.73
C GLU A 288 -0.26 8.74 12.99
N LYS A 289 -1.26 9.62 12.90
CA LYS A 289 -1.85 10.30 14.06
C LYS A 289 -2.49 9.30 15.03
N GLU A 290 -3.26 8.33 14.52
CA GLU A 290 -3.87 7.28 15.34
C GLU A 290 -2.82 6.41 16.05
N LEU A 291 -1.75 6.04 15.34
CA LEU A 291 -0.63 5.29 15.93
C LEU A 291 0.08 6.09 17.02
N GLN A 292 0.32 7.39 16.80
CA GLN A 292 0.93 8.25 17.80
C GLN A 292 0.03 8.42 19.04
N MET A 293 -1.29 8.54 18.87
CA MET A 293 -2.23 8.61 19.97
C MET A 293 -2.27 7.33 20.80
N LYS A 294 -2.22 6.16 20.15
CA LYS A 294 -2.11 4.86 20.83
C LYS A 294 -0.80 4.75 21.61
N LYS A 295 0.32 5.16 21.02
CA LYS A 295 1.64 5.17 21.68
C LYS A 295 1.64 6.04 22.94
N ASN A 296 0.96 7.18 22.89
CA ASN A 296 0.87 8.11 24.02
C ASN A 296 -0.21 7.72 25.05
N GLY A 297 -0.82 6.54 24.94
CA GLY A 297 -1.86 6.06 25.85
C GLY A 297 -3.19 6.82 25.77
N LYS A 298 -3.35 7.74 24.81
CA LYS A 298 -4.54 8.61 24.67
C LYS A 298 -5.72 7.91 24.00
N LEU A 299 -5.49 6.77 23.34
CA LEU A 299 -6.52 5.96 22.71
C LEU A 299 -6.55 4.57 23.39
N LYS A 300 -7.53 4.33 24.28
CA LYS A 300 -7.73 3.01 24.89
C LYS A 300 -8.26 2.04 23.83
N GLU A 301 -7.59 0.91 23.67
CA GLU A 301 -8.10 -0.17 22.83
C GLU A 301 -9.42 -0.67 23.41
N ARG A 302 -10.53 -0.49 22.67
CA ARG A 302 -11.83 -1.01 23.11
C ARG A 302 -11.74 -2.54 23.02
N LYS A 303 -11.66 -3.21 24.17
CA LYS A 303 -11.72 -4.68 24.26
C LYS A 303 -12.94 -5.17 23.48
N PRO A 304 -12.83 -6.26 22.70
CA PRO A 304 -14.01 -6.87 22.11
C PRO A 304 -14.99 -7.18 23.23
N ARG A 305 -16.26 -6.79 23.07
CA ARG A 305 -17.33 -7.27 23.96
C ARG A 305 -17.34 -8.79 23.80
N LYS A 306 -17.21 -9.52 24.91
CA LYS A 306 -17.37 -10.97 24.89
C LYS A 306 -18.77 -11.27 24.31
N PRO A 307 -18.90 -12.32 23.48
CA PRO A 307 -20.20 -12.73 22.94
C PRO A 307 -21.20 -13.01 24.06
#